data_AF-A0A4D9DLP8-F1
#
_entry.id   AF-A0A4D9DLP8-F1
#
_cell.length_a   1.000
_cell.length_b   1.000
_cell.length_c   1.000
_cell.angle_alpha   90.00
_cell.angle_beta   90.00
_cell.angle_gamma   90.00
#
_symmetry.space_group_name_H-M   'P 1'
#
loop_
_entity.id
_entity.type
_entity.pdbx_description
1 polymer ?
#
loop_
_entity_poly.entity_id
_entity_poly.type
_entity_poly.pdbx_seq_one_letter_code
_entity_poly.pdbx_strand_id
1 'polypeptide(L)'
;MPLHRSASSTRSEGSDLDLEGIAESELAKLQRQFRLLEGDRHAYTLQSQETIRKQLADLQRLEKEREGLLWELRVAEGRANRQREQEQAGSLRALLQHQDQVEEQAAAERRTVAQLDLEIRSWEKRLAGLAKQAGSAGVSQRHKALGQKRVRTLENQLDKASARFNSQLALNAGLREELETLRIERGRFEHLYRRLERELQETRKAIGAVIDSSSSAFDARDEAQTKLGQLREKAEKDLAQHGAEMKELQRVLDHDRRLRHFLDVKVQERTFTQEALEAKRKREQEEAEGKHRDPREELLESYEAAFKQIQQLTGEDDLDVLVEKFIAVEDQNFAQFNYVNEQNNELERLGERIAQVHREIQEARAQDEQEQQEQRAQTRALEMQQEAVVQEAQRLLRKEKVARKTLEQLKEGIRSLFRKLDCQCSALDEALGGSAVVRDGNIPVFLGLLEQRAHELLTMCSYLASKNYDLPYDPEETARLLLGQMAGSVPTAYPLRPPTAGGEYEAGSEEEERPLTHSELRDRILREVLSKEETPSLKKTQFTEPGGLRAAGGARRPMEA
;
A
#
# COMPACT_ATOMS: atom_id res chain seq x y z
N MET A 1 -156.09 -29.85 32.46
CA MET A 1 -156.42 -29.31 33.80
C MET A 1 -157.94 -29.13 33.88
N PRO A 2 -158.60 -29.50 35.00
CA PRO A 2 -159.56 -30.62 35.01
C PRO A 2 -160.94 -30.34 35.67
N LEU A 3 -161.73 -31.42 35.78
CA LEU A 3 -162.84 -31.72 36.74
C LEU A 3 -164.28 -31.43 36.25
N HIS A 4 -165.09 -32.41 35.84
CA HIS A 4 -165.81 -33.49 36.56
C HIS A 4 -166.96 -33.08 37.50
N ARG A 5 -168.10 -33.79 37.28
CA ARG A 5 -169.15 -34.25 38.24
C ARG A 5 -170.22 -33.24 38.68
N SER A 6 -171.44 -33.59 39.04
CA SER A 6 -172.41 -34.68 38.75
C SER A 6 -173.56 -34.55 39.77
N ALA A 7 -174.79 -34.78 39.32
CA ALA A 7 -175.85 -35.55 39.99
C ALA A 7 -176.80 -34.95 41.07
N SER A 8 -178.02 -35.51 40.97
CA SER A 8 -179.08 -35.78 41.97
C SER A 8 -180.10 -34.67 42.25
N SER A 9 -181.43 -34.83 42.05
CA SER A 9 -182.42 -35.91 42.31
C SER A 9 -183.03 -35.85 43.71
N THR A 10 -184.36 -35.62 43.79
CA THR A 10 -185.41 -36.32 44.60
C THR A 10 -186.66 -35.42 44.75
N ARG A 11 -187.80 -35.78 44.13
CA ARG A 11 -188.98 -36.53 44.64
C ARG A 11 -190.00 -35.69 45.46
N SER A 12 -191.23 -35.59 44.93
CA SER A 12 -192.49 -35.90 45.64
C SER A 12 -193.68 -35.90 44.66
N GLU A 13 -194.43 -37.01 44.64
CA GLU A 13 -195.72 -37.21 43.96
C GLU A 13 -196.88 -36.59 44.77
N GLY A 14 -198.02 -36.31 44.14
CA GLY A 14 -199.29 -36.02 44.83
C GLY A 14 -200.34 -35.21 44.05
N SER A 15 -201.15 -35.93 43.27
CA SER A 15 -202.57 -35.70 42.92
C SER A 15 -203.05 -34.36 42.30
N ASP A 16 -203.39 -34.45 41.02
CA ASP A 16 -204.65 -34.12 40.34
C ASP A 16 -205.34 -32.76 40.55
N LEU A 17 -205.69 -32.19 39.39
CA LEU A 17 -206.51 -31.02 39.07
C LEU A 17 -205.71 -29.71 38.92
N ASP A 18 -205.58 -29.06 37.76
CA ASP A 18 -206.04 -29.32 36.39
C ASP A 18 -205.19 -28.45 35.45
N LEU A 19 -204.46 -29.12 34.53
CA LEU A 19 -204.07 -28.79 33.14
C LEU A 19 -203.80 -27.35 32.61
N GLU A 20 -203.93 -26.26 33.38
CA GLU A 20 -203.82 -24.87 32.89
C GLU A 20 -202.44 -24.19 33.09
N GLY A 21 -201.48 -24.81 33.80
CA GLY A 21 -200.19 -24.14 34.13
C GLY A 21 -198.97 -24.49 33.28
N ILE A 22 -198.96 -25.62 32.55
CA ILE A 22 -197.73 -26.17 31.96
C ILE A 22 -197.42 -25.57 30.59
N ALA A 23 -198.43 -25.31 29.76
CA ALA A 23 -198.24 -24.80 28.39
C ALA A 23 -197.73 -23.34 28.33
N GLU A 24 -198.16 -22.46 29.24
CA GLU A 24 -197.73 -21.05 29.23
C GLU A 24 -196.28 -20.87 29.70
N SER A 25 -195.80 -21.74 30.60
CA SER A 25 -194.43 -21.69 31.11
C SER A 25 -193.38 -22.14 30.08
N GLU A 26 -193.74 -23.05 29.17
CA GLU A 26 -192.87 -23.50 28.07
C GLU A 26 -192.80 -22.47 26.94
N LEU A 27 -193.90 -21.78 26.65
CA LEU A 27 -193.96 -20.72 25.63
C LEU A 27 -193.10 -19.50 26.03
N ALA A 28 -193.12 -19.10 27.30
CA ALA A 28 -192.27 -18.03 27.81
C ALA A 28 -190.76 -18.39 27.79
N LYS A 29 -190.40 -19.65 28.05
CA LYS A 29 -189.01 -20.13 27.93
C LYS A 29 -188.52 -20.09 26.48
N LEU A 30 -189.34 -20.54 25.53
CA LEU A 30 -189.00 -20.52 24.10
C LEU A 30 -188.85 -19.09 23.57
N GLN A 31 -189.72 -18.15 23.98
CA GLN A 31 -189.58 -16.74 23.60
C GLN A 31 -188.29 -16.09 24.14
N ARG A 32 -187.86 -16.47 25.35
CA ARG A 32 -186.60 -15.98 25.94
C ARG A 32 -185.37 -16.56 25.24
N GLN A 33 -185.42 -17.83 24.86
CA GLN A 33 -184.36 -18.49 24.07
C GLN A 33 -184.25 -17.89 22.66
N PHE A 34 -185.37 -17.54 22.02
CA PHE A 34 -185.34 -16.89 20.71
C PHE A 34 -184.66 -15.51 20.75
N ARG A 35 -184.93 -14.70 21.78
CA ARG A 35 -184.25 -13.40 21.96
C ARG A 35 -182.74 -13.53 22.21
N LEU A 36 -182.31 -14.51 23.00
CA LEU A 36 -180.87 -14.75 23.21
C LEU A 36 -180.19 -15.22 21.93
N LEU A 37 -180.80 -16.13 21.17
CA LEU A 37 -180.28 -16.58 19.89
C LEU A 37 -180.24 -15.46 18.83
N GLU A 38 -181.22 -14.56 18.81
CA GLU A 38 -181.19 -13.37 17.96
C GLU A 38 -180.07 -12.40 18.37
N GLY A 39 -179.84 -12.22 19.67
CA GLY A 39 -178.71 -11.44 20.20
C GLY A 39 -177.36 -12.04 19.84
N ASP A 40 -177.19 -13.35 20.00
CA ASP A 40 -175.96 -14.07 19.64
C ASP A 40 -175.73 -14.06 18.13
N ARG A 41 -176.79 -14.20 17.32
CA ARG A 41 -176.71 -14.07 15.84
C ARG A 41 -176.23 -12.67 15.45
N HIS A 42 -176.70 -11.62 16.13
CA HIS A 42 -176.22 -10.27 15.90
C HIS A 42 -174.77 -10.05 16.37
N ALA A 43 -174.37 -10.60 17.51
CA ALA A 43 -173.00 -10.50 17.99
C ALA A 43 -172.00 -11.21 17.06
N TYR A 44 -172.32 -12.42 16.59
CA TYR A 44 -171.47 -13.15 15.63
C TYR A 44 -171.37 -12.45 14.27
N THR A 45 -172.46 -11.87 13.78
CA THR A 45 -172.43 -11.12 12.51
C THR A 45 -171.60 -9.84 12.63
N LEU A 46 -171.66 -9.13 13.76
CA LEU A 46 -170.79 -7.98 14.01
C LEU A 46 -169.31 -8.39 14.10
N GLN A 47 -169.00 -9.43 14.87
CA GLN A 47 -167.61 -9.91 15.01
C GLN A 47 -167.06 -10.42 13.67
N SER A 48 -167.89 -11.10 12.86
CA SER A 48 -167.52 -11.51 11.49
C SER A 48 -167.24 -10.31 10.59
N GLN A 49 -168.03 -9.24 10.69
CA GLN A 49 -167.78 -8.02 9.90
C GLN A 49 -166.53 -7.28 10.36
N GLU A 50 -166.23 -7.26 11.66
CA GLU A 50 -164.98 -6.68 12.19
C GLU A 50 -163.74 -7.48 11.78
N THR A 51 -163.78 -8.82 11.77
CA THR A 51 -162.66 -9.63 11.29
C THR A 51 -162.44 -9.44 9.80
N ILE A 52 -163.51 -9.39 8.98
CA ILE A 52 -163.42 -9.08 7.56
C ILE A 52 -162.83 -7.68 7.34
N ARG A 53 -163.23 -6.67 8.12
CA ARG A 53 -162.64 -5.32 8.04
C ARG A 53 -161.14 -5.32 8.34
N LYS A 54 -160.69 -6.05 9.37
CA LYS A 54 -159.26 -6.17 9.71
C LYS A 54 -158.48 -6.87 8.58
N GLN A 55 -159.00 -7.98 8.06
CA GLN A 55 -158.38 -8.71 6.95
C GLN A 55 -158.26 -7.86 5.68
N LEU A 56 -159.28 -7.04 5.37
CA LEU A 56 -159.23 -6.11 4.23
C LEU A 56 -158.20 -4.99 4.45
N ALA A 57 -158.06 -4.47 5.67
CA ALA A 57 -157.04 -3.48 6.00
C ALA A 57 -155.61 -4.05 5.87
N ASP A 58 -155.40 -5.29 6.31
CA ASP A 58 -154.11 -5.98 6.19
C ASP A 58 -153.77 -6.29 4.73
N LEU A 59 -154.75 -6.72 3.92
CA LEU A 59 -154.56 -6.90 2.47
C LEU A 59 -154.15 -5.59 1.79
N GLN A 60 -154.82 -4.47 2.10
CA GLN A 60 -154.45 -3.17 1.57
C GLN A 60 -153.04 -2.73 2.01
N ARG A 61 -152.60 -3.08 3.22
CA ARG A 61 -151.22 -2.80 3.67
C ARG A 61 -150.20 -3.61 2.87
N LEU A 62 -150.45 -4.91 2.71
CA LEU A 62 -149.57 -5.82 1.95
C LEU A 62 -149.52 -5.47 0.46
N GLU A 63 -150.62 -5.01 -0.12
CA GLU A 63 -150.65 -4.50 -1.50
C GLU A 63 -149.76 -3.27 -1.66
N LYS A 64 -149.84 -2.31 -0.74
CA LYS A 64 -148.94 -1.14 -0.73
C LYS A 64 -147.47 -1.53 -0.53
N GLU A 65 -147.18 -2.47 0.36
CA GLU A 65 -145.81 -2.99 0.55
C GLU A 65 -145.29 -3.68 -0.71
N ARG A 66 -146.13 -4.50 -1.36
CA ARG A 66 -145.80 -5.15 -2.64
C ARG A 66 -145.55 -4.13 -3.75
N GLU A 67 -146.38 -3.10 -3.84
CA GLU A 67 -146.18 -2.00 -4.80
C GLU A 67 -144.88 -1.25 -4.54
N GLY A 68 -144.56 -0.99 -3.27
CA GLY A 68 -143.28 -0.39 -2.84
C GLY A 68 -142.08 -1.23 -3.25
N LEU A 69 -142.07 -2.53 -2.94
CA LEU A 69 -140.98 -3.44 -3.32
C LEU A 69 -140.83 -3.59 -4.84
N LEU A 70 -141.95 -3.62 -5.58
CA LEU A 70 -141.91 -3.64 -7.05
C LEU A 70 -141.39 -2.34 -7.65
N TRP A 71 -141.60 -1.21 -6.96
CA TRP A 71 -141.02 0.07 -7.36
C TRP A 71 -139.52 0.09 -7.08
N GLU A 72 -139.07 -0.35 -5.91
CA GLU A 72 -137.65 -0.47 -5.56
C GLU A 72 -136.91 -1.41 -6.52
N LEU A 73 -137.51 -2.56 -6.85
CA LEU A 73 -136.95 -3.49 -7.84
C LEU A 73 -136.84 -2.83 -9.21
N ARG A 74 -137.87 -2.08 -9.65
CA ARG A 74 -137.82 -1.34 -10.92
C ARG A 74 -136.77 -0.24 -10.93
N VAL A 75 -136.50 0.40 -9.80
CA VAL A 75 -135.44 1.41 -9.67
C VAL A 75 -134.06 0.74 -9.71
N ALA A 76 -133.87 -0.38 -9.00
CA ALA A 76 -132.63 -1.15 -9.02
C ALA A 76 -132.35 -1.74 -10.43
N GLU A 77 -133.37 -2.32 -11.06
CA GLU A 77 -133.30 -2.84 -12.44
C GLU A 77 -133.38 -1.75 -13.52
N GLY A 78 -133.55 -0.49 -13.10
CA GLY A 78 -133.60 0.66 -13.98
C GLY A 78 -132.36 0.69 -14.87
N ARG A 79 -132.57 0.94 -16.17
CA ARG A 79 -131.48 0.93 -17.17
C ARG A 79 -130.28 1.79 -16.77
N ALA A 80 -130.53 2.93 -16.12
CA ALA A 80 -129.49 3.83 -15.62
C ALA A 80 -128.61 3.21 -14.52
N ASN A 81 -129.19 2.44 -13.59
CA ASN A 81 -128.42 1.78 -12.53
C ASN A 81 -127.63 0.58 -13.07
N ARG A 82 -128.22 -0.22 -13.96
CA ARG A 82 -127.48 -1.29 -14.67
C ARG A 82 -126.31 -0.74 -15.50
N GLN A 83 -126.48 0.41 -16.16
CA GLN A 83 -125.40 1.06 -16.89
C GLN A 83 -124.28 1.53 -15.95
N ARG A 84 -124.63 2.16 -14.81
CA ARG A 84 -123.65 2.55 -13.79
C ARG A 84 -122.90 1.35 -13.22
N GLU A 85 -123.56 0.23 -12.95
CA GLU A 85 -122.92 -1.01 -12.49
C GLU A 85 -121.98 -1.60 -13.57
N GLN A 86 -122.35 -1.54 -14.84
CA GLN A 86 -121.49 -1.98 -15.95
C GLN A 86 -120.28 -1.07 -16.13
N GLU A 87 -120.46 0.25 -16.02
CA GLU A 87 -119.37 1.22 -16.05
C GLU A 87 -118.43 1.04 -14.85
N GLN A 88 -118.98 0.83 -13.66
CA GLN A 88 -118.20 0.53 -12.45
C GLN A 88 -117.45 -0.80 -12.59
N ALA A 89 -118.09 -1.86 -13.07
CA ALA A 89 -117.44 -3.14 -13.34
C ALA A 89 -116.36 -3.02 -14.42
N GLY A 90 -116.58 -2.21 -15.46
CA GLY A 90 -115.58 -1.88 -16.47
C GLY A 90 -114.38 -1.14 -15.88
N SER A 91 -114.63 -0.13 -15.04
CA SER A 91 -113.58 0.63 -14.35
C SER A 91 -112.78 -0.24 -13.38
N LEU A 92 -113.43 -1.14 -12.64
CA LEU A 92 -112.78 -2.09 -11.74
C LEU A 92 -111.92 -3.09 -12.52
N ARG A 93 -112.40 -3.59 -13.66
CA ARG A 93 -111.59 -4.45 -14.54
C ARG A 93 -110.37 -3.72 -15.09
N ALA A 94 -110.52 -2.46 -15.51
CA ALA A 94 -109.39 -1.65 -15.96
C ALA A 94 -108.38 -1.39 -14.84
N LEU A 95 -108.85 -1.15 -13.61
CA LEU A 95 -107.98 -0.99 -12.44
C LEU A 95 -107.25 -2.29 -12.06
N LEU A 96 -107.92 -3.43 -12.14
CA LEU A 96 -107.28 -4.74 -11.91
C LEU A 96 -106.22 -5.04 -12.98
N GLN A 97 -106.53 -4.79 -14.26
CA GLN A 97 -105.54 -4.92 -15.33
C GLN A 97 -104.35 -3.98 -15.13
N HIS A 98 -104.58 -2.76 -14.67
CA HIS A 98 -103.50 -1.83 -14.34
C HIS A 98 -102.69 -2.32 -13.12
N GLN A 99 -103.35 -2.89 -12.10
CA GLN A 99 -102.66 -3.51 -10.97
C GLN A 99 -101.76 -4.67 -11.43
N ASP A 100 -102.29 -5.58 -12.25
CA ASP A 100 -101.53 -6.71 -12.81
C ASP A 100 -100.33 -6.21 -13.63
N GLN A 101 -100.52 -5.18 -14.46
CA GLN A 101 -99.43 -4.56 -15.24
C GLN A 101 -98.35 -3.94 -14.35
N VAL A 102 -98.73 -3.25 -13.26
CA VAL A 102 -97.78 -2.68 -12.31
C VAL A 102 -97.06 -3.78 -11.53
N GLU A 103 -97.73 -4.87 -11.17
CA GLU A 103 -97.12 -6.02 -10.52
C GLU A 103 -96.11 -6.72 -11.44
N GLU A 104 -96.42 -6.86 -12.73
CA GLU A 104 -95.49 -7.38 -13.74
C GLU A 104 -94.27 -6.46 -13.92
N GLN A 105 -94.48 -5.14 -14.00
CA GLN A 105 -93.39 -4.16 -14.08
C GLN A 105 -92.51 -4.20 -12.82
N ALA A 106 -93.11 -4.23 -11.63
CA ALA A 106 -92.38 -4.36 -10.37
C ALA A 106 -91.61 -5.68 -10.29
N ALA A 107 -92.17 -6.79 -10.81
CA ALA A 107 -91.47 -8.07 -10.89
C ALA A 107 -90.29 -8.01 -11.87
N ALA A 108 -90.45 -7.35 -13.02
CA ALA A 108 -89.37 -7.14 -13.98
C ALA A 108 -88.24 -6.28 -13.39
N GLU A 109 -88.59 -5.17 -12.74
CA GLU A 109 -87.62 -4.31 -12.05
C GLU A 109 -86.88 -5.08 -10.95
N ARG A 110 -87.58 -5.85 -10.12
CA ARG A 110 -86.94 -6.72 -9.10
C ARG A 110 -85.95 -7.71 -9.71
N ARG A 111 -86.24 -8.27 -10.89
CA ARG A 111 -85.29 -9.14 -11.61
C ARG A 111 -84.06 -8.36 -12.08
N THR A 112 -84.24 -7.14 -12.60
CA THR A 112 -83.11 -6.29 -13.00
C THR A 112 -82.25 -5.88 -11.80
N VAL A 113 -82.85 -5.55 -10.66
CA VAL A 113 -82.13 -5.26 -9.40
C VAL A 113 -81.32 -6.48 -8.96
N ALA A 114 -81.92 -7.67 -8.98
CA ALA A 114 -81.21 -8.90 -8.62
C ALA A 114 -80.03 -9.20 -9.56
N GLN A 115 -80.17 -8.92 -10.87
CA GLN A 115 -79.07 -9.05 -11.83
C GLN A 115 -77.95 -8.05 -11.54
N LEU A 116 -78.30 -6.78 -11.32
CA LEU A 116 -77.32 -5.75 -10.97
C LEU A 116 -76.62 -6.04 -9.64
N ASP A 117 -77.32 -6.57 -8.64
CA ASP A 117 -76.72 -7.00 -7.37
C ASP A 117 -75.71 -8.14 -7.57
N LEU A 118 -76.00 -9.09 -8.48
CA LEU A 118 -75.04 -10.15 -8.83
C LEU A 118 -73.81 -9.58 -9.55
N GLU A 119 -74.01 -8.63 -10.46
CA GLU A 119 -72.92 -7.93 -11.14
C GLU A 119 -72.06 -7.14 -10.16
N ILE A 120 -72.68 -6.36 -9.27
CA ILE A 120 -72.01 -5.60 -8.20
C ILE A 120 -71.18 -6.56 -7.34
N ARG A 121 -71.75 -7.67 -6.86
CA ARG A 121 -71.00 -8.68 -6.09
C ARG A 121 -69.84 -9.28 -6.88
N SER A 122 -69.99 -9.48 -8.19
CA SER A 122 -68.91 -9.99 -9.04
C SER A 122 -67.77 -8.96 -9.16
N TRP A 123 -68.12 -7.67 -9.31
CA TRP A 123 -67.17 -6.57 -9.37
C TRP A 123 -66.49 -6.32 -8.04
N GLU A 124 -67.22 -6.36 -6.93
CA GLU A 124 -66.65 -6.30 -5.57
C GLU A 124 -65.67 -7.44 -5.32
N LYS A 125 -65.98 -8.67 -5.74
CA LYS A 125 -65.04 -9.80 -5.67
C LYS A 125 -63.79 -9.56 -6.53
N ARG A 126 -63.94 -9.04 -7.75
CA ARG A 126 -62.80 -8.68 -8.62
C ARG A 126 -61.97 -7.56 -7.99
N LEU A 127 -62.61 -6.54 -7.44
CA LEU A 127 -61.97 -5.40 -6.80
C LEU A 127 -61.27 -5.80 -5.51
N ALA A 128 -61.85 -6.69 -4.71
CA ALA A 128 -61.21 -7.29 -3.54
C ALA A 128 -60.03 -8.19 -3.93
N GLY A 129 -60.11 -8.91 -5.05
CA GLY A 129 -58.99 -9.66 -5.62
C GLY A 129 -57.83 -8.74 -6.03
N LEU A 130 -58.15 -7.66 -6.75
CA LEU A 130 -57.18 -6.64 -7.13
C LEU A 130 -56.65 -5.87 -5.92
N ALA A 131 -57.45 -5.62 -4.88
CA ALA A 131 -57.02 -4.97 -3.64
C ALA A 131 -56.10 -5.87 -2.81
N LYS A 132 -56.32 -7.20 -2.80
CA LYS A 132 -55.36 -8.16 -2.22
C LYS A 132 -54.04 -8.17 -3.00
N GLN A 133 -54.11 -8.08 -4.33
CA GLN A 133 -52.91 -7.92 -5.17
C GLN A 133 -52.26 -6.54 -4.98
N ALA A 134 -53.02 -5.47 -4.80
CA ALA A 134 -52.53 -4.12 -4.53
C ALA A 134 -52.08 -3.93 -3.06
N GLY A 135 -52.51 -4.79 -2.13
CA GLY A 135 -51.92 -4.92 -0.80
C GLY A 135 -50.45 -5.38 -0.85
N SER A 136 -50.01 -5.90 -2.00
CA SER A 136 -48.59 -6.07 -2.31
C SER A 136 -47.89 -4.78 -2.76
N ALA A 137 -48.55 -3.62 -2.81
CA ALA A 137 -47.91 -2.34 -3.11
C ALA A 137 -46.77 -2.02 -2.11
N GLY A 138 -46.94 -2.39 -0.83
CA GLY A 138 -45.85 -2.34 0.15
C GLY A 138 -44.70 -3.30 -0.16
N VAL A 139 -45.00 -4.46 -0.73
CA VAL A 139 -44.00 -5.44 -1.23
C VAL A 139 -43.30 -4.90 -2.49
N SER A 140 -44.02 -4.28 -3.42
CA SER A 140 -43.48 -3.61 -4.61
C SER A 140 -42.59 -2.43 -4.25
N GLN A 141 -42.99 -1.60 -3.27
CA GLN A 141 -42.18 -0.49 -2.77
C GLN A 141 -40.92 -0.99 -2.04
N ARG A 142 -41.02 -2.07 -1.26
CA ARG A 142 -39.85 -2.75 -0.68
C ARG A 142 -38.94 -3.34 -1.77
N HIS A 143 -39.47 -3.99 -2.80
CA HIS A 143 -38.67 -4.49 -3.92
C HIS A 143 -38.00 -3.36 -4.72
N LYS A 144 -38.69 -2.24 -4.94
CA LYS A 144 -38.09 -1.04 -5.54
C LYS A 144 -36.98 -0.45 -4.66
N ALA A 145 -37.20 -0.38 -3.34
CA ALA A 145 -36.18 0.09 -2.40
C ALA A 145 -34.98 -0.87 -2.31
N LEU A 146 -35.20 -2.18 -2.34
CA LEU A 146 -34.14 -3.19 -2.41
C LEU A 146 -33.38 -3.12 -3.73
N GLY A 147 -34.09 -2.91 -4.85
CA GLY A 147 -33.50 -2.67 -6.17
C GLY A 147 -32.62 -1.42 -6.17
N GLN A 148 -33.10 -0.30 -5.64
CA GLN A 148 -32.31 0.93 -5.49
C GLN A 148 -31.10 0.75 -4.58
N LYS A 149 -31.24 0.04 -3.46
CA LYS A 149 -30.10 -0.29 -2.61
C LYS A 149 -29.08 -1.14 -3.37
N ARG A 150 -29.52 -2.11 -4.15
CA ARG A 150 -28.65 -2.96 -4.96
C ARG A 150 -27.95 -2.18 -6.07
N VAL A 151 -28.66 -1.27 -6.74
CA VAL A 151 -28.07 -0.34 -7.72
C VAL A 151 -26.98 0.50 -7.04
N ARG A 152 -27.27 1.13 -5.90
CA ARG A 152 -26.27 1.91 -5.14
C ARG A 152 -25.06 1.07 -4.72
N THR A 153 -25.26 -0.18 -4.31
CA THR A 153 -24.11 -1.06 -3.98
C THR A 153 -23.27 -1.40 -5.20
N LEU A 154 -23.89 -1.62 -6.35
CA LEU A 154 -23.19 -1.91 -7.60
C LEU A 154 -22.48 -0.66 -8.14
N GLU A 155 -23.10 0.51 -8.05
CA GLU A 155 -22.48 1.80 -8.35
C GLU A 155 -21.24 2.03 -7.46
N ASN A 156 -21.38 1.88 -6.14
CA ASN A 156 -20.24 2.00 -5.23
C ASN A 156 -19.14 0.96 -5.49
N GLN A 157 -19.49 -0.26 -5.92
CA GLN A 157 -18.51 -1.27 -6.31
C GLN A 157 -17.80 -0.89 -7.61
N LEU A 158 -18.54 -0.36 -8.58
CA LEU A 158 -18.00 0.15 -9.83
C LEU A 158 -17.06 1.33 -9.57
N ASP A 159 -17.47 2.31 -8.76
CA ASP A 159 -16.64 3.46 -8.41
C ASP A 159 -15.35 3.03 -7.70
N LYS A 160 -15.44 2.07 -6.77
CA LYS A 160 -14.25 1.49 -6.13
C LYS A 160 -13.35 0.77 -7.12
N ALA A 161 -13.92 0.02 -8.08
CA ALA A 161 -13.15 -0.66 -9.12
C ALA A 161 -12.49 0.33 -10.07
N SER A 162 -13.21 1.37 -10.51
CA SER A 162 -12.70 2.45 -11.36
C SER A 162 -11.63 3.29 -10.66
N ALA A 163 -11.79 3.60 -9.37
CA ALA A 163 -10.76 4.29 -8.58
C ALA A 163 -9.48 3.45 -8.46
N ARG A 164 -9.62 2.14 -8.21
CA ARG A 164 -8.47 1.22 -8.22
C ARG A 164 -7.82 1.15 -9.59
N PHE A 165 -8.60 1.05 -10.66
CA PHE A 165 -8.09 1.02 -12.03
C PHE A 165 -7.33 2.32 -12.37
N ASN A 166 -7.89 3.49 -12.04
CA ASN A 166 -7.24 4.77 -12.25
C ASN A 166 -5.96 4.91 -11.43
N SER A 167 -5.95 4.44 -10.18
CA SER A 167 -4.75 4.39 -9.35
C SER A 167 -3.66 3.50 -9.99
N GLN A 168 -4.04 2.34 -10.51
CA GLN A 168 -3.10 1.46 -11.23
C GLN A 168 -2.60 2.09 -12.53
N LEU A 169 -3.44 2.84 -13.26
CA LEU A 169 -3.02 3.58 -14.44
C LEU A 169 -2.02 4.69 -14.10
N ALA A 170 -2.24 5.42 -13.01
CA ALA A 170 -1.30 6.45 -12.55
C ALA A 170 0.05 5.83 -12.14
N LEU A 171 0.03 4.71 -11.42
CA LEU A 171 1.24 3.95 -11.11
C LEU A 171 1.93 3.45 -12.38
N ASN A 172 1.17 2.94 -13.37
CA ASN A 172 1.74 2.50 -14.64
C ASN A 172 2.34 3.66 -15.45
N ALA A 173 1.75 4.85 -15.39
CA ALA A 173 2.31 6.05 -16.00
C ALA A 173 3.62 6.45 -15.33
N GLY A 174 3.68 6.48 -13.99
CA GLY A 174 4.93 6.74 -13.25
C GLY A 174 6.02 5.73 -13.58
N LEU A 175 5.71 4.43 -13.61
CA LEU A 175 6.65 3.38 -14.01
C LEU A 175 7.14 3.53 -15.47
N ARG A 176 6.31 4.06 -16.37
CA ARG A 176 6.73 4.33 -17.76
C ARG A 176 7.69 5.51 -17.83
N GLU A 177 7.42 6.58 -17.08
CA GLU A 177 8.34 7.71 -16.96
C GLU A 177 9.68 7.27 -16.38
N GLU A 178 9.67 6.47 -15.31
CA GLU A 178 10.88 5.86 -14.75
C GLU A 178 11.64 5.02 -15.79
N LEU A 179 10.95 4.17 -16.54
CA LEU A 179 11.58 3.39 -17.61
C LEU A 179 12.17 4.27 -18.73
N GLU A 180 11.51 5.38 -19.07
CA GLU A 180 12.03 6.34 -20.05
C GLU A 180 13.28 7.05 -19.52
N THR A 181 13.29 7.48 -18.26
CA THR A 181 14.48 8.09 -17.63
C THR A 181 15.66 7.12 -17.62
N LEU A 182 15.44 5.86 -17.18
CA LEU A 182 16.48 4.83 -17.18
C LEU A 182 16.99 4.50 -18.58
N ARG A 183 16.13 4.54 -19.61
CA ARG A 183 16.55 4.36 -21.01
C ARG A 183 17.43 5.51 -21.49
N ILE A 184 17.08 6.75 -21.15
CA ILE A 184 17.88 7.93 -21.50
C ILE A 184 19.24 7.87 -20.79
N GLU A 185 19.25 7.55 -19.51
CA GLU A 185 20.48 7.39 -18.73
C GLU A 185 21.36 6.29 -19.32
N ARG A 186 20.82 5.11 -19.60
CA ARG A 186 21.55 4.04 -20.28
C ARG A 186 22.12 4.51 -21.62
N GLY A 187 21.36 5.26 -22.41
CA GLY A 187 21.85 5.83 -23.68
C GLY A 187 23.03 6.79 -23.47
N ARG A 188 22.99 7.63 -22.42
CA ARG A 188 24.10 8.52 -22.04
C ARG A 188 25.32 7.72 -21.58
N PHE A 189 25.12 6.68 -20.75
CA PHE A 189 26.19 5.79 -20.32
C PHE A 189 26.85 5.06 -21.49
N GLU A 190 26.07 4.50 -22.41
CA GLU A 190 26.60 3.84 -23.61
C GLU A 190 27.39 4.83 -24.50
N HIS A 191 26.94 6.08 -24.60
CA HIS A 191 27.68 7.12 -25.33
C HIS A 191 29.02 7.44 -24.67
N LEU A 192 29.03 7.65 -23.35
CA LEU A 192 30.24 7.90 -22.57
C LEU A 192 31.21 6.71 -22.66
N TYR A 193 30.69 5.49 -22.53
CA TYR A 193 31.47 4.26 -22.64
C TYR A 193 32.17 4.15 -23.99
N ARG A 194 31.42 4.34 -25.09
CA ARG A 194 32.00 4.34 -26.45
C ARG A 194 33.03 5.44 -26.64
N ARG A 195 32.87 6.60 -25.99
CA ARG A 195 33.86 7.69 -26.03
C ARG A 195 35.14 7.27 -25.31
N LEU A 196 35.04 6.75 -24.09
CA LEU A 196 36.19 6.26 -23.34
C LEU A 196 36.90 5.11 -24.06
N GLU A 197 36.17 4.21 -24.71
CA GLU A 197 36.76 3.17 -25.55
C GLU A 197 37.58 3.74 -26.71
N ARG A 198 37.08 4.80 -27.37
CA ARG A 198 37.82 5.48 -28.45
C ARG A 198 39.08 6.15 -27.91
N GLU A 199 38.99 6.88 -26.81
CA GLU A 199 40.13 7.52 -26.15
C GLU A 199 41.18 6.47 -25.74
N LEU A 200 40.75 5.30 -25.24
CA LEU A 200 41.63 4.18 -24.92
C LEU A 200 42.29 3.60 -26.19
N GLN A 201 41.56 3.47 -27.29
CA GLN A 201 42.15 3.04 -28.56
C GLN A 201 43.15 4.07 -29.12
N GLU A 202 42.86 5.36 -29.00
CA GLU A 202 43.75 6.45 -29.42
C GLU A 202 45.03 6.47 -28.59
N THR A 203 44.92 6.36 -27.26
CA THR A 203 46.10 6.26 -26.39
C THR A 203 46.94 5.02 -26.68
N ARG A 204 46.33 3.86 -26.96
CA ARG A 204 47.08 2.66 -27.40
C ARG A 204 47.81 2.89 -28.72
N LYS A 205 47.17 3.55 -29.70
CA LYS A 205 47.81 3.93 -30.96
C LYS A 205 48.97 4.90 -30.73
N ALA A 206 48.80 5.89 -29.85
CA ALA A 206 49.86 6.83 -29.50
C ALA A 206 51.04 6.13 -28.82
N ILE A 207 50.79 5.17 -27.91
CA ILE A 207 51.84 4.34 -27.30
C ILE A 207 52.58 3.54 -28.39
N GLY A 208 51.83 2.91 -29.32
CA GLY A 208 52.43 2.22 -30.47
C GLY A 208 53.35 3.12 -31.30
N ALA A 209 52.87 4.32 -31.65
CA ALA A 209 53.67 5.29 -32.40
C ALA A 209 54.94 5.73 -31.65
N VAL A 210 54.87 5.90 -30.32
CA VAL A 210 56.06 6.21 -29.50
C VAL A 210 57.04 5.04 -29.50
N ILE A 211 56.56 3.81 -29.39
CA ILE A 211 57.41 2.60 -29.48
C ILE A 211 58.10 2.54 -30.85
N ASP A 212 57.36 2.73 -31.94
CA ASP A 212 57.91 2.69 -33.30
C ASP A 212 58.96 3.80 -33.51
N SER A 213 58.67 5.03 -33.05
CA SER A 213 59.63 6.14 -33.10
C SER A 213 60.88 5.88 -32.24
N SER A 214 60.71 5.24 -31.08
CA SER A 214 61.83 4.87 -30.21
C SER A 214 62.69 3.79 -30.85
N SER A 215 62.07 2.76 -31.43
CA SER A 215 62.78 1.71 -32.17
C SER A 215 63.59 2.29 -33.32
N SER A 216 62.97 3.17 -34.13
CA SER A 216 63.67 3.85 -35.22
C SER A 216 64.84 4.70 -34.73
N ALA A 217 64.70 5.38 -33.59
CA ALA A 217 65.78 6.14 -32.98
C ALA A 217 66.93 5.24 -32.46
N PHE A 218 66.61 4.06 -31.91
CA PHE A 218 67.60 3.07 -31.51
C PHE A 218 68.35 2.50 -32.71
N ASP A 219 67.64 2.13 -33.78
CA ASP A 219 68.25 1.63 -35.02
C ASP A 219 69.20 2.67 -35.60
N ALA A 220 68.78 3.94 -35.68
CA ALA A 220 69.62 5.03 -36.15
C ALA A 220 70.85 5.27 -35.26
N ARG A 221 70.70 5.13 -33.94
CA ARG A 221 71.82 5.24 -32.99
C ARG A 221 72.82 4.11 -33.21
N ASP A 222 72.35 2.89 -33.37
CA ASP A 222 73.20 1.71 -33.54
C ASP A 222 73.91 1.74 -34.90
N GLU A 223 73.25 2.23 -35.95
CA GLU A 223 73.90 2.58 -37.23
C GLU A 223 74.99 3.64 -37.07
N ALA A 224 74.75 4.69 -36.28
CA ALA A 224 75.76 5.72 -36.03
C ALA A 224 76.94 5.15 -35.22
N GLN A 225 76.68 4.29 -34.23
CA GLN A 225 77.72 3.63 -33.44
C GLN A 225 78.59 2.69 -34.29
N THR A 226 77.97 1.90 -35.18
CA THR A 226 78.71 1.02 -36.10
C THR A 226 79.57 1.84 -37.07
N LYS A 227 79.04 2.95 -37.63
CA LYS A 227 79.81 3.89 -38.47
C LYS A 227 80.99 4.52 -37.70
N LEU A 228 80.77 4.94 -36.45
CA LEU A 228 81.83 5.46 -35.59
C LEU A 228 82.91 4.41 -35.29
N GLY A 229 82.53 3.16 -35.04
CA GLY A 229 83.45 2.05 -34.88
C GLY A 229 84.34 1.87 -36.12
N GLN A 230 83.72 1.83 -37.31
CA GLN A 230 84.45 1.73 -38.58
C GLN A 230 85.41 2.91 -38.81
N LEU A 231 85.03 4.14 -38.46
CA LEU A 231 85.89 5.31 -38.58
C LEU A 231 87.06 5.27 -37.60
N ARG A 232 86.84 4.80 -36.36
CA ARG A 232 87.92 4.60 -35.39
C ARG A 232 88.92 3.55 -35.86
N GLU A 233 88.44 2.39 -36.32
CA GLU A 233 89.31 1.36 -36.87
C GLU A 233 90.13 1.84 -38.08
N LYS A 234 89.52 2.68 -38.95
CA LYS A 234 90.25 3.30 -40.06
C LYS A 234 91.31 4.27 -39.54
N ALA A 235 90.97 5.16 -38.61
CA ALA A 235 91.92 6.10 -38.03
C ALA A 235 93.09 5.39 -37.31
N GLU A 236 92.82 4.29 -36.60
CA GLU A 236 93.86 3.47 -35.98
C GLU A 236 94.79 2.83 -37.01
N LYS A 237 94.23 2.31 -38.12
CA LYS A 237 95.03 1.78 -39.24
C LYS A 237 95.87 2.86 -39.90
N ASP A 238 95.31 4.04 -40.14
CA ASP A 238 96.02 5.17 -40.75
C ASP A 238 97.15 5.66 -39.84
N LEU A 239 96.90 5.77 -38.53
CA LEU A 239 97.94 6.10 -37.53
C LEU A 239 99.05 5.04 -37.48
N ALA A 240 98.69 3.76 -37.55
CA ALA A 240 99.66 2.67 -37.59
C ALA A 240 100.50 2.72 -38.88
N GLN A 241 99.88 3.01 -40.02
CA GLN A 241 100.57 3.20 -41.30
C GLN A 241 101.51 4.41 -41.25
N HIS A 242 101.04 5.57 -40.81
CA HIS A 242 101.89 6.75 -40.63
C HIS A 242 103.04 6.50 -39.64
N GLY A 243 102.78 5.77 -38.56
CA GLY A 243 103.82 5.37 -37.61
C GLY A 243 104.88 4.46 -38.25
N ALA A 244 104.49 3.56 -39.17
CA ALA A 244 105.42 2.73 -39.92
C ALA A 244 106.24 3.56 -40.92
N GLU A 245 105.59 4.43 -41.69
CA GLU A 245 106.23 5.36 -42.64
C GLU A 245 107.24 6.27 -41.92
N MET A 246 106.88 6.84 -40.78
CA MET A 246 107.78 7.70 -39.99
C MET A 246 109.01 6.93 -39.49
N LYS A 247 108.84 5.68 -39.05
CA LYS A 247 109.98 4.82 -38.67
C LYS A 247 110.89 4.50 -39.84
N GLU A 248 110.32 4.27 -41.03
CA GLU A 248 111.10 4.02 -42.25
C GLU A 248 111.91 5.27 -42.66
N LEU A 249 111.26 6.45 -42.68
CA LEU A 249 111.94 7.72 -42.94
C LEU A 249 113.05 7.99 -41.92
N GLN A 250 112.81 7.68 -40.64
CA GLN A 250 113.82 7.84 -39.59
C GLN A 250 115.01 6.90 -39.79
N ARG A 251 114.79 5.65 -40.24
CA ARG A 251 115.87 4.72 -40.61
C ARG A 251 116.70 5.26 -41.78
N VAL A 252 116.05 5.83 -42.80
CA VAL A 252 116.74 6.45 -43.95
C VAL A 252 117.57 7.64 -43.48
N LEU A 253 117.01 8.53 -42.64
CA LEU A 253 117.74 9.67 -42.09
C LEU A 253 118.92 9.25 -41.22
N ASP A 254 118.77 8.23 -40.39
CA ASP A 254 119.86 7.71 -39.55
C ASP A 254 120.94 7.05 -40.40
N HIS A 255 120.58 6.34 -41.47
CA HIS A 255 121.52 5.83 -42.45
C HIS A 255 122.31 6.97 -43.12
N ASP A 256 121.61 8.02 -43.59
CA ASP A 256 122.24 9.20 -44.19
C ASP A 256 123.13 9.95 -43.20
N ARG A 257 122.73 10.08 -41.93
CA ARG A 257 123.55 10.68 -40.86
C ARG A 257 124.80 9.86 -40.60
N ARG A 258 124.68 8.53 -40.52
CA ARG A 258 125.82 7.62 -40.37
C ARG A 258 126.76 7.71 -41.57
N LEU A 259 126.22 7.81 -42.78
CA LEU A 259 127.00 7.98 -44.01
C LEU A 259 127.73 9.33 -44.00
N ARG A 260 127.05 10.43 -43.67
CA ARG A 260 127.67 11.77 -43.53
C ARG A 260 128.75 11.77 -42.47
N HIS A 261 128.48 11.20 -41.29
CA HIS A 261 129.48 11.07 -40.23
C HIS A 261 130.68 10.22 -40.67
N PHE A 262 130.44 9.11 -41.38
CA PHE A 262 131.52 8.30 -41.94
C PHE A 262 132.34 9.07 -42.99
N LEU A 263 131.70 9.85 -43.86
CA LEU A 263 132.38 10.73 -44.81
C LEU A 263 133.19 11.81 -44.08
N ASP A 264 132.64 12.46 -43.05
CA ASP A 264 133.35 13.45 -42.24
C ASP A 264 134.61 12.85 -41.59
N VAL A 265 134.50 11.65 -41.01
CA VAL A 265 135.64 10.92 -40.41
C VAL A 265 136.67 10.49 -41.46
N LYS A 266 136.24 10.21 -42.70
CA LYS A 266 137.14 9.89 -43.83
C LYS A 266 137.80 11.11 -44.45
N VAL A 267 137.14 12.26 -44.41
CA VAL A 267 137.63 13.57 -44.90
C VAL A 267 138.57 14.22 -43.89
N GLN A 268 138.50 13.86 -42.60
CA GLN A 268 139.53 14.24 -41.64
C GLN A 268 140.90 13.70 -42.07
N GLU A 269 141.78 14.61 -42.47
CA GLU A 269 143.19 14.31 -42.70
C GLU A 269 143.79 13.75 -41.40
N ARG A 270 144.43 12.58 -41.48
CA ARG A 270 145.17 12.00 -40.35
C ARG A 270 146.40 12.87 -40.08
N THR A 271 146.24 13.95 -39.34
CA THR A 271 147.36 14.72 -38.82
C THR A 271 147.95 13.95 -37.63
N PHE A 272 149.04 13.22 -37.87
CA PHE A 272 149.93 12.74 -36.81
C PHE A 272 150.65 13.96 -36.20
N THR A 273 150.05 14.57 -35.18
CA THR A 273 150.63 15.70 -34.44
C THR A 273 151.33 15.23 -33.18
N GLN A 274 152.46 15.85 -32.87
CA GLN A 274 153.39 15.50 -31.79
C GLN A 274 152.77 15.51 -30.38
N GLU A 275 151.59 16.12 -30.21
CA GLU A 275 150.80 16.12 -28.97
C GLU A 275 150.25 14.72 -28.59
N ALA A 276 150.07 13.81 -29.56
CA ALA A 276 149.66 12.42 -29.28
C ALA A 276 150.77 11.57 -28.63
N LEU A 277 152.04 11.94 -28.82
CA LEU A 277 153.19 11.29 -28.18
C LEU A 277 153.45 11.84 -26.77
N GLU A 278 153.13 13.11 -26.53
CA GLU A 278 153.26 13.76 -25.21
C GLU A 278 152.09 13.41 -24.28
N ALA A 279 150.88 13.23 -24.81
CA ALA A 279 149.73 12.70 -24.07
C ALA A 279 149.93 11.24 -23.63
N LYS A 280 150.70 10.43 -24.37
CA LYS A 280 151.12 9.10 -23.91
C LYS A 280 152.13 9.16 -22.76
N ARG A 281 153.11 10.07 -22.83
CA ARG A 281 154.13 10.23 -21.79
C ARG A 281 153.59 10.81 -20.48
N LYS A 282 152.55 11.66 -20.53
CA LYS A 282 151.85 12.15 -19.33
C LYS A 282 150.95 11.09 -18.69
N ARG A 283 150.28 10.25 -19.49
CA ARG A 283 149.49 9.11 -18.98
C ARG A 283 150.35 8.06 -18.26
N GLU A 284 151.58 7.82 -18.72
CA GLU A 284 152.54 6.92 -18.06
C GLU A 284 153.06 7.45 -16.70
N GLN A 285 153.00 8.76 -16.45
CA GLN A 285 153.40 9.35 -15.16
C GLN A 285 152.23 9.45 -14.17
N GLU A 286 151.00 9.64 -14.65
CA GLU A 286 149.79 9.65 -13.81
C GLU A 286 149.34 8.23 -13.39
N GLU A 287 149.66 7.18 -14.17
CA GLU A 287 149.41 5.77 -13.79
C GLU A 287 150.35 5.25 -12.68
N ALA A 288 151.45 5.94 -12.37
CA ALA A 288 152.40 5.53 -11.33
C ALA A 288 152.03 6.01 -9.91
N GLU A 289 151.14 6.99 -9.78
CA GLU A 289 150.71 7.57 -8.50
C GLU A 289 149.23 7.25 -8.23
N GLY A 290 148.92 5.96 -8.11
CA GLY A 290 147.57 5.49 -7.78
C GLY A 290 147.07 6.04 -6.43
N LYS A 291 146.14 7.00 -6.48
CA LYS A 291 145.14 7.36 -5.44
C LYS A 291 144.20 8.43 -5.97
N HIS A 292 143.30 8.05 -6.88
CA HIS A 292 142.03 8.74 -7.05
C HIS A 292 140.96 7.67 -6.80
N ARG A 293 140.25 7.78 -5.68
CA ARG A 293 139.05 6.99 -5.44
C ARG A 293 137.90 7.81 -6.01
N ASP A 294 137.32 7.35 -7.10
CA ASP A 294 136.33 8.12 -7.85
C ASP A 294 134.99 8.15 -7.09
N PRO A 295 134.23 9.25 -7.07
CA PRO A 295 132.86 9.27 -6.51
C PRO A 295 131.92 8.30 -7.23
N ARG A 296 132.33 7.80 -8.42
CA ARG A 296 131.68 6.70 -9.12
C ARG A 296 131.90 5.36 -8.42
N GLU A 297 133.06 5.14 -7.81
CA GLU A 297 133.35 3.93 -7.02
C GLU A 297 132.51 3.90 -5.75
N GLU A 298 132.30 5.03 -5.06
CA GLU A 298 131.42 5.08 -3.88
C GLU A 298 129.94 4.83 -4.23
N LEU A 299 129.47 5.35 -5.38
CA LEU A 299 128.12 5.09 -5.86
C LEU A 299 127.96 3.63 -6.34
N LEU A 300 128.97 3.09 -7.02
CA LEU A 300 129.05 1.66 -7.38
C LEU A 300 129.07 0.78 -6.13
N GLU A 301 129.83 1.13 -5.10
CA GLU A 301 129.85 0.42 -3.81
C GLU A 301 128.48 0.44 -3.12
N SER A 302 127.72 1.55 -3.23
CA SER A 302 126.36 1.65 -2.66
C SER A 302 125.32 0.81 -3.43
N TYR A 303 125.37 0.82 -4.77
CA TYR A 303 124.52 -0.02 -5.60
C TYR A 303 124.92 -1.50 -5.49
N GLU A 304 126.21 -1.81 -5.38
CA GLU A 304 126.69 -3.16 -5.08
C GLU A 304 126.27 -3.63 -3.69
N ALA A 305 126.23 -2.76 -2.69
CA ALA A 305 125.77 -3.11 -1.36
C ALA A 305 124.26 -3.40 -1.32
N ALA A 306 123.45 -2.55 -1.99
CA ALA A 306 122.02 -2.80 -2.16
C ALA A 306 121.76 -4.05 -3.01
N PHE A 307 122.57 -4.28 -4.04
CA PHE A 307 122.49 -5.47 -4.89
C PHE A 307 122.86 -6.74 -4.14
N LYS A 308 123.93 -6.74 -3.34
CA LYS A 308 124.31 -7.87 -2.48
C LYS A 308 123.23 -8.17 -1.45
N GLN A 309 122.53 -7.16 -0.93
CA GLN A 309 121.37 -7.38 -0.06
C GLN A 309 120.19 -8.02 -0.79
N ILE A 310 119.89 -7.58 -2.01
CA ILE A 310 118.82 -8.18 -2.83
C ILE A 310 119.22 -9.61 -3.22
N GLN A 311 120.45 -9.85 -3.65
CA GLN A 311 121.00 -11.16 -3.99
C GLN A 311 120.94 -12.15 -2.81
N GLN A 312 121.20 -11.68 -1.57
CA GLN A 312 121.05 -12.50 -0.36
C GLN A 312 119.58 -12.86 -0.04
N LEU A 313 118.62 -12.01 -0.44
CA LEU A 313 117.20 -12.21 -0.18
C LEU A 313 116.50 -13.01 -1.30
N THR A 314 116.93 -12.86 -2.55
CA THR A 314 116.34 -13.55 -3.72
C THR A 314 117.07 -14.82 -4.11
N GLY A 315 118.35 -14.97 -3.75
CA GLY A 315 119.14 -16.18 -3.98
C GLY A 315 119.55 -16.42 -5.44
N GLU A 316 119.55 -15.38 -6.28
CA GLU A 316 119.88 -15.48 -7.70
C GLU A 316 121.10 -14.62 -8.08
N ASP A 317 122.02 -15.21 -8.86
CA ASP A 317 123.37 -14.65 -9.13
C ASP A 317 123.49 -13.85 -10.44
N ASP A 318 122.52 -13.96 -11.36
CA ASP A 318 122.54 -13.28 -12.66
C ASP A 318 121.77 -11.93 -12.63
N LEU A 319 122.50 -10.83 -12.85
CA LEU A 319 122.01 -9.44 -12.82
C LEU A 319 120.81 -9.19 -13.75
N ASP A 320 120.90 -9.64 -15.00
CA ASP A 320 119.85 -9.40 -16.00
C ASP A 320 118.57 -10.17 -15.67
N VAL A 321 118.71 -11.39 -15.13
CA VAL A 321 117.59 -12.24 -14.70
C VAL A 321 116.89 -11.63 -13.48
N LEU A 322 117.64 -11.02 -12.56
CA LEU A 322 117.08 -10.34 -11.40
C LEU A 322 116.27 -9.10 -11.80
N VAL A 323 116.77 -8.29 -12.74
CA VAL A 323 116.06 -7.10 -13.23
C VAL A 323 114.78 -7.50 -13.98
N GLU A 324 114.84 -8.51 -14.84
CA GLU A 324 113.64 -9.02 -15.53
C GLU A 324 112.60 -9.56 -14.53
N LYS A 325 113.04 -10.28 -13.49
CA LYS A 325 112.15 -10.74 -12.41
C LYS A 325 111.59 -9.58 -11.60
N PHE A 326 112.37 -8.55 -11.35
CA PHE A 326 111.90 -7.37 -10.62
C PHE A 326 110.84 -6.60 -11.41
N ILE A 327 111.07 -6.37 -12.71
CA ILE A 327 110.08 -5.74 -13.60
C ILE A 327 108.81 -6.59 -13.67
N ALA A 328 108.94 -7.92 -13.81
CA ALA A 328 107.79 -8.82 -13.82
C ALA A 328 107.01 -8.78 -12.49
N VAL A 329 107.69 -8.69 -11.35
CA VAL A 329 107.05 -8.56 -10.03
C VAL A 329 106.45 -7.17 -9.83
N GLU A 330 107.07 -6.12 -10.35
CA GLU A 330 106.56 -4.75 -10.32
C GLU A 330 105.30 -4.61 -11.18
N ASP A 331 105.29 -5.16 -12.39
CA ASP A 331 104.11 -5.23 -13.26
C ASP A 331 102.97 -6.03 -12.61
N GLN A 332 103.30 -7.15 -11.96
CA GLN A 332 102.33 -7.93 -11.19
C GLN A 332 101.78 -7.14 -9.99
N ASN A 333 102.63 -6.43 -9.25
CA ASN A 333 102.21 -5.59 -8.14
C ASN A 333 101.36 -4.40 -8.62
N PHE A 334 101.70 -3.80 -9.75
CA PHE A 334 100.94 -2.71 -10.34
C PHE A 334 99.56 -3.19 -10.82
N ALA A 335 99.51 -4.36 -11.46
CA ALA A 335 98.25 -5.01 -11.83
C ALA A 335 97.39 -5.35 -10.60
N GLN A 336 98.01 -5.88 -9.53
CA GLN A 336 97.32 -6.17 -8.27
C GLN A 336 96.81 -4.89 -7.58
N PHE A 337 97.59 -3.81 -7.59
CA PHE A 337 97.19 -2.53 -7.03
C PHE A 337 95.99 -1.94 -7.79
N ASN A 338 96.02 -2.00 -9.12
CA ASN A 338 94.89 -1.57 -9.94
C ASN A 338 93.65 -2.42 -9.69
N TYR A 339 93.81 -3.74 -9.56
CA TYR A 339 92.71 -4.65 -9.23
C TYR A 339 92.13 -4.36 -7.84
N VAL A 340 92.97 -4.11 -6.83
CA VAL A 340 92.52 -3.73 -5.48
C VAL A 340 91.76 -2.40 -5.51
N ASN A 341 92.22 -1.43 -6.29
CA ASN A 341 91.50 -0.16 -6.44
C ASN A 341 90.17 -0.32 -7.19
N GLU A 342 90.11 -1.15 -8.23
CA GLU A 342 88.84 -1.49 -8.88
C GLU A 342 87.88 -2.20 -7.93
N GLN A 343 88.35 -3.18 -7.17
CA GLN A 343 87.56 -3.88 -6.15
C GLN A 343 87.08 -2.93 -5.05
N ASN A 344 87.90 -1.97 -4.60
CA ASN A 344 87.49 -0.95 -3.64
C ASN A 344 86.41 -0.02 -4.22
N ASN A 345 86.56 0.42 -5.48
CA ASN A 345 85.54 1.21 -6.17
C ASN A 345 84.23 0.42 -6.34
N GLU A 346 84.31 -0.88 -6.62
CA GLU A 346 83.14 -1.77 -6.68
C GLU A 346 82.49 -1.93 -5.30
N LEU A 347 83.28 -2.10 -4.24
CA LEU A 347 82.79 -2.16 -2.87
C LEU A 347 82.08 -0.87 -2.45
N GLU A 348 82.61 0.30 -2.80
CA GLU A 348 81.96 1.59 -2.52
C GLU A 348 80.63 1.71 -3.29
N ARG A 349 80.61 1.37 -4.58
CA ARG A 349 79.38 1.37 -5.39
C ARG A 349 78.33 0.40 -4.85
N LEU A 350 78.75 -0.80 -4.43
CA LEU A 350 77.86 -1.77 -3.81
C LEU A 350 77.38 -1.27 -2.44
N GLY A 351 78.24 -0.63 -1.65
CA GLY A 351 77.89 -0.01 -0.38
C GLY A 351 76.84 1.11 -0.54
N GLU A 352 77.01 1.99 -1.51
CA GLU A 352 76.03 3.02 -1.85
C GLU A 352 74.70 2.43 -2.29
N ARG A 353 74.73 1.39 -3.12
CA ARG A 353 73.53 0.69 -3.59
C ARG A 353 72.81 -0.04 -2.46
N ILE A 354 73.56 -0.68 -1.57
CA ILE A 354 73.02 -1.29 -0.34
C ILE A 354 72.36 -0.19 0.51
N ALA A 355 73.02 0.94 0.72
CA ALA A 355 72.47 2.05 1.50
C ALA A 355 71.21 2.68 0.85
N GLN A 356 71.14 2.72 -0.48
CA GLN A 356 69.94 3.14 -1.20
C GLN A 356 68.80 2.15 -1.02
N VAL A 357 69.04 0.86 -1.23
CA VAL A 357 68.01 -0.19 -1.04
C VAL A 357 67.52 -0.23 0.41
N HIS A 358 68.40 -0.03 1.40
CA HIS A 358 67.98 0.06 2.80
C HIS A 358 67.06 1.26 3.05
N ARG A 359 67.30 2.41 2.41
CA ARG A 359 66.40 3.57 2.49
C ARG A 359 65.04 3.29 1.85
N GLU A 360 65.03 2.68 0.66
CA GLU A 360 63.79 2.28 -0.02
C GLU A 360 62.99 1.27 0.82
N ILE A 361 63.65 0.31 1.49
CA ILE A 361 63.00 -0.63 2.42
C ILE A 361 62.41 0.11 3.63
N GLN A 362 63.12 1.10 4.19
CA GLN A 362 62.60 1.88 5.33
C GLN A 362 61.40 2.73 4.95
N GLU A 363 61.42 3.37 3.78
CA GLU A 363 60.31 4.15 3.26
C GLU A 363 59.08 3.26 2.98
N ALA A 364 59.28 2.09 2.35
CA ALA A 364 58.21 1.13 2.12
C ALA A 364 57.62 0.61 3.44
N ARG A 365 58.45 0.29 4.44
CA ARG A 365 57.97 -0.12 5.77
C ARG A 365 57.17 0.97 6.47
N ALA A 366 57.60 2.23 6.36
CA ALA A 366 56.87 3.35 6.95
C ALA A 366 55.51 3.57 6.27
N GLN A 367 55.43 3.40 4.94
CA GLN A 367 54.17 3.44 4.19
C GLN A 367 53.25 2.28 4.59
N ASP A 368 53.76 1.05 4.64
CA ASP A 368 53.01 -0.13 5.08
C ASP A 368 52.46 0.05 6.51
N GLU A 369 53.25 0.61 7.43
CA GLU A 369 52.81 0.90 8.80
C GLU A 369 51.70 1.96 8.85
N GLN A 370 51.79 3.01 8.03
CA GLN A 370 50.74 4.04 7.92
C GLN A 370 49.45 3.44 7.36
N GLU A 371 49.53 2.71 6.24
CA GLU A 371 48.37 2.05 5.63
C GLU A 371 47.73 1.04 6.60
N GLN A 372 48.52 0.27 7.32
CA GLN A 372 48.01 -0.64 8.35
C GLN A 372 47.35 0.09 9.52
N GLN A 373 47.87 1.25 9.94
CA GLN A 373 47.25 2.05 11.00
C GLN A 373 45.91 2.62 10.53
N GLU A 374 45.83 3.13 9.30
CA GLU A 374 44.59 3.63 8.72
C GLU A 374 43.55 2.52 8.55
N GLN A 375 43.95 1.37 8.01
CA GLN A 375 43.07 0.20 7.90
C GLN A 375 42.57 -0.27 9.27
N ARG A 376 43.46 -0.34 10.28
CA ARG A 376 43.06 -0.69 11.66
C ARG A 376 42.11 0.33 12.26
N ALA A 377 42.30 1.62 12.01
CA ALA A 377 41.41 2.67 12.49
C ALA A 377 40.02 2.57 11.83
N GLN A 378 39.98 2.32 10.52
CA GLN A 378 38.72 2.10 9.78
C GLN A 378 37.99 0.85 10.28
N THR A 379 38.69 -0.28 10.45
CA THR A 379 38.10 -1.51 10.97
C THR A 379 37.53 -1.30 12.38
N ARG A 380 38.26 -0.63 13.26
CA ARG A 380 37.76 -0.30 14.61
C ARG A 380 36.53 0.61 14.58
N ALA A 381 36.50 1.60 13.69
CA ALA A 381 35.34 2.48 13.54
C ALA A 381 34.11 1.69 13.07
N LEU A 382 34.29 0.77 12.11
CA LEU A 382 33.22 -0.11 11.63
C LEU A 382 32.76 -1.11 12.70
N GLU A 383 33.68 -1.69 13.47
CA GLU A 383 33.36 -2.56 14.62
C GLU A 383 32.52 -1.80 15.66
N MET A 384 32.91 -0.56 16.01
CA MET A 384 32.14 0.26 16.95
C MET A 384 30.72 0.58 16.43
N GLN A 385 30.59 0.91 15.14
CA GLN A 385 29.28 1.12 14.53
C GLN A 385 28.44 -0.16 14.55
N GLN A 386 29.04 -1.31 14.23
CA GLN A 386 28.36 -2.60 14.29
C GLN A 386 27.90 -2.92 15.72
N GLU A 387 28.74 -2.70 16.73
CA GLU A 387 28.39 -2.89 18.13
C GLU A 387 27.23 -2.00 18.55
N ALA A 388 27.23 -0.72 18.16
CA ALA A 388 26.13 0.20 18.43
C ALA A 388 24.81 -0.28 17.82
N VAL A 389 24.81 -0.66 16.54
CA VAL A 389 23.63 -1.20 15.84
C VAL A 389 23.14 -2.49 16.49
N VAL A 390 24.05 -3.38 16.91
CA VAL A 390 23.70 -4.62 17.60
C VAL A 390 23.07 -4.32 18.97
N GLN A 391 23.59 -3.35 19.72
CA GLN A 391 23.01 -2.94 21.00
C GLN A 391 21.60 -2.35 20.82
N GLU A 392 21.38 -1.53 19.80
CA GLU A 392 20.07 -0.99 19.47
C GLU A 392 19.07 -2.10 19.07
N ALA A 393 19.50 -3.03 18.22
CA ALA A 393 18.69 -4.18 17.84
C ALA A 393 18.32 -5.05 19.06
N GLN A 394 19.28 -5.29 19.97
CA GLN A 394 19.00 -5.99 21.23
C GLN A 394 18.02 -5.23 22.12
N ARG A 395 18.11 -3.89 22.17
CA ARG A 395 17.15 -3.03 22.90
C ARG A 395 15.74 -3.19 22.33
N LEU A 396 15.58 -3.14 21.01
CA LEU A 396 14.30 -3.32 20.34
C LEU A 396 13.71 -4.72 20.57
N LEU A 397 14.53 -5.77 20.45
CA LEU A 397 14.11 -7.14 20.75
C LEU A 397 13.68 -7.32 22.21
N ARG A 398 14.34 -6.67 23.16
CA ARG A 398 13.91 -6.67 24.58
C ARG A 398 12.56 -5.99 24.74
N LYS A 399 12.36 -4.82 24.13
CA LYS A 399 11.06 -4.11 24.15
C LYS A 399 9.94 -4.97 23.54
N GLU A 400 10.21 -5.61 22.41
CA GLU A 400 9.25 -6.52 21.76
C GLU A 400 8.91 -7.72 22.66
N LYS A 401 9.90 -8.35 23.30
CA LYS A 401 9.66 -9.45 24.25
C LYS A 401 8.78 -9.02 25.42
N VAL A 402 8.99 -7.81 25.96
CA VAL A 402 8.15 -7.27 27.04
C VAL A 402 6.73 -7.03 26.53
N ALA A 403 6.57 -6.38 25.37
CA ALA A 403 5.26 -6.12 24.77
C ALA A 403 4.48 -7.41 24.46
N ARG A 404 5.15 -8.43 23.91
CA ARG A 404 4.56 -9.76 23.69
C ARG A 404 4.12 -10.41 24.99
N LYS A 405 4.93 -10.36 26.06
CA LYS A 405 4.54 -10.86 27.39
C LYS A 405 3.29 -10.15 27.93
N THR A 406 3.24 -8.83 27.83
CA THR A 406 2.05 -8.07 28.27
C THR A 406 0.81 -8.40 27.45
N LEU A 407 0.98 -8.65 26.15
CA LEU A 407 -0.12 -9.02 25.26
C LEU A 407 -0.63 -10.44 25.56
N GLU A 408 0.25 -11.39 25.84
CA GLU A 408 -0.16 -12.73 26.29
C GLU A 408 -0.88 -12.71 27.64
N GLN A 409 -0.41 -11.91 28.60
CA GLN A 409 -1.11 -11.69 29.87
C GLN A 409 -2.49 -11.07 29.66
N LEU A 410 -2.62 -10.12 28.74
CA LEU A 410 -3.90 -9.52 28.37
C LEU A 410 -4.84 -10.56 27.75
N LYS A 411 -4.36 -11.40 26.84
CA LYS A 411 -5.15 -12.50 26.25
C LYS A 411 -5.67 -13.45 27.32
N GLU A 412 -4.83 -13.81 28.28
CA GLU A 412 -5.22 -14.68 29.40
C GLU A 412 -6.26 -14.01 30.31
N GLY A 413 -6.07 -12.72 30.61
CA GLY A 413 -7.05 -11.90 31.36
C GLY A 413 -8.40 -11.82 30.66
N ILE A 414 -8.41 -11.54 29.35
CA ILE A 414 -9.62 -11.51 28.52
C ILE A 414 -10.30 -12.89 28.52
N ARG A 415 -9.55 -13.98 28.34
CA ARG A 415 -10.10 -15.35 28.41
C ARG A 415 -10.73 -15.64 29.77
N SER A 416 -10.09 -15.21 30.86
CA SER A 416 -10.61 -15.39 32.22
C SER A 416 -11.91 -14.62 32.43
N LEU A 417 -11.97 -13.35 32.01
CA LEU A 417 -13.18 -12.53 32.10
C LEU A 417 -14.31 -13.08 31.23
N PHE A 418 -14.00 -13.54 30.02
CA PHE A 418 -14.97 -14.14 29.11
C PHE A 418 -15.61 -15.40 29.68
N ARG A 419 -14.82 -16.22 30.40
CA ARG A 419 -15.33 -17.39 31.14
C ARG A 419 -16.17 -17.00 32.37
N LYS A 420 -15.78 -15.96 33.10
CA LYS A 420 -16.50 -15.53 34.32
C LYS A 420 -17.84 -14.86 34.03
N LEU A 421 -17.97 -14.21 32.89
CA LEU A 421 -19.16 -13.44 32.49
C LEU A 421 -20.14 -14.25 31.62
N ASP A 422 -19.86 -15.54 31.39
CA ASP A 422 -20.64 -16.46 30.53
C ASP A 422 -21.09 -15.80 29.23
N CYS A 423 -20.15 -15.16 28.54
CA CYS A 423 -20.42 -14.51 27.27
C CYS A 423 -20.75 -15.57 26.19
N GLN A 424 -21.84 -15.39 25.45
CA GLN A 424 -22.33 -16.38 24.49
C GLN A 424 -21.32 -16.56 23.33
N CYS A 425 -20.65 -17.72 23.28
CA CYS A 425 -19.68 -18.05 22.23
C CYS A 425 -20.32 -18.33 20.85
N SER A 426 -21.62 -18.62 20.79
CA SER A 426 -22.28 -19.13 19.57
C SER A 426 -22.20 -18.17 18.39
N ALA A 427 -22.36 -16.87 18.62
CA ALA A 427 -22.24 -15.85 17.57
C ALA A 427 -20.78 -15.61 17.13
N LEU A 428 -19.82 -15.87 18.03
CA LEU A 428 -18.39 -15.72 17.76
C LEU A 428 -17.80 -16.93 17.03
N ASP A 429 -18.25 -18.15 17.36
CA ASP A 429 -17.76 -19.38 16.73
C ASP A 429 -18.20 -19.49 15.27
N GLU A 430 -19.38 -18.99 14.92
CA GLU A 430 -19.86 -18.83 13.53
C GLU A 430 -19.10 -17.72 12.78
N ALA A 431 -18.78 -16.59 13.44
CA ALA A 431 -18.12 -15.45 12.81
C ALA A 431 -16.59 -15.61 12.65
N LEU A 432 -15.95 -16.36 13.55
CA LEU A 432 -14.48 -16.53 13.59
C LEU A 432 -13.99 -17.89 13.09
N GLY A 433 -14.88 -18.78 12.67
CA GLY A 433 -14.53 -20.04 12.02
C GLY A 433 -13.89 -21.08 12.94
N GLY A 434 -14.60 -21.44 14.03
CA GLY A 434 -14.39 -22.72 14.71
C GLY A 434 -13.23 -22.81 15.72
N SER A 435 -12.63 -21.71 16.17
CA SER A 435 -11.81 -21.74 17.39
C SER A 435 -11.95 -20.45 18.18
N ALA A 436 -12.62 -20.53 19.34
CA ALA A 436 -12.70 -19.49 20.36
C ALA A 436 -11.35 -19.19 21.05
N VAL A 437 -10.29 -19.04 20.25
CA VAL A 437 -8.95 -18.68 20.72
C VAL A 437 -8.75 -17.19 20.49
N VAL A 438 -8.49 -16.45 21.56
CA VAL A 438 -8.12 -15.02 21.48
C VAL A 438 -6.79 -14.90 20.73
N ARG A 439 -6.86 -14.42 19.48
CA ARG A 439 -5.74 -14.06 18.59
C ARG A 439 -5.58 -12.54 18.55
N ASP A 440 -4.41 -12.03 18.16
CA ASP A 440 -4.07 -10.59 18.21
C ASP A 440 -5.08 -9.72 17.45
N GLY A 441 -5.49 -10.12 16.25
CA GLY A 441 -6.50 -9.40 15.46
C GLY A 441 -7.92 -9.47 16.02
N ASN A 442 -8.20 -10.41 16.92
CA ASN A 442 -9.54 -10.66 17.45
C ASN A 442 -9.73 -10.06 18.85
N ILE A 443 -8.67 -9.62 19.53
CA ILE A 443 -8.71 -8.91 20.82
C ILE A 443 -9.79 -7.80 20.86
N PRO A 444 -9.88 -6.87 19.88
CA PRO A 444 -10.88 -5.81 19.93
C PRO A 444 -12.32 -6.34 19.85
N VAL A 445 -12.54 -7.43 19.12
CA VAL A 445 -13.87 -8.07 19.01
C VAL A 445 -14.26 -8.72 20.34
N PHE A 446 -13.34 -9.42 21.00
CA PHE A 446 -13.57 -9.99 22.33
C PHE A 446 -13.82 -8.91 23.39
N LEU A 447 -13.08 -7.79 23.36
CA LEU A 447 -13.31 -6.66 24.27
C LEU A 447 -14.66 -5.99 24.03
N GLY A 448 -15.07 -5.75 22.79
CA GLY A 448 -16.38 -5.16 22.49
C GLY A 448 -17.55 -6.03 22.96
N LEU A 449 -17.44 -7.35 22.90
CA LEU A 449 -18.45 -8.26 23.41
C LEU A 449 -18.46 -8.34 24.94
N LEU A 450 -17.28 -8.29 25.58
CA LEU A 450 -17.16 -8.14 27.03
C LEU A 450 -17.80 -6.83 27.51
N GLU A 451 -17.57 -5.73 26.78
CA GLU A 451 -18.16 -4.42 27.08
C GLU A 451 -19.69 -4.46 26.96
N GLN A 452 -20.23 -5.05 25.90
CA GLN A 452 -21.68 -5.24 25.73
C GLN A 452 -22.28 -6.05 26.88
N ARG A 453 -21.65 -7.18 27.23
CA ARG A 453 -22.14 -8.03 28.32
C ARG A 453 -22.02 -7.35 29.69
N ALA A 454 -20.93 -6.65 29.93
CA ALA A 454 -20.75 -5.86 31.16
C ALA A 454 -21.81 -4.77 31.25
N HIS A 455 -22.11 -4.08 30.15
CA HIS A 455 -23.15 -3.06 30.10
C HIS A 455 -24.55 -3.65 30.35
N GLU A 456 -24.86 -4.81 29.77
CA GLU A 456 -26.11 -5.54 30.09
C GLU A 456 -26.22 -5.86 31.58
N LEU A 457 -25.16 -6.38 32.21
CA LEU A 457 -25.18 -6.69 33.64
C LEU A 457 -25.33 -5.42 34.50
N LEU A 458 -24.66 -4.32 34.14
CA LEU A 458 -24.81 -3.04 34.82
C LEU A 458 -26.23 -2.48 34.67
N THR A 459 -26.85 -2.61 33.49
CA THR A 459 -28.25 -2.21 33.30
C THR A 459 -29.20 -3.06 34.16
N MET A 460 -28.98 -4.37 34.25
CA MET A 460 -29.74 -5.26 35.13
C MET A 460 -29.55 -4.91 36.61
N CYS A 461 -28.33 -4.60 37.05
CA CYS A 461 -28.04 -4.13 38.41
C CYS A 461 -28.73 -2.79 38.70
N SER A 462 -28.71 -1.84 37.76
CA SER A 462 -29.42 -0.55 37.90
C SER A 462 -30.94 -0.73 37.98
N TYR A 463 -31.49 -1.69 37.22
CA TYR A 463 -32.90 -2.04 37.26
C TYR A 463 -33.30 -2.70 38.58
N LEU A 464 -32.48 -3.61 39.11
CA LEU A 464 -32.69 -4.21 40.42
C LEU A 464 -32.56 -3.18 41.55
N ALA A 465 -31.59 -2.27 41.47
CA ALA A 465 -31.44 -1.16 42.41
C ALA A 465 -32.68 -0.24 42.39
N SER A 466 -33.28 0.02 41.22
CA SER A 466 -34.52 0.80 41.11
C SER A 466 -35.77 0.11 41.69
N LYS A 467 -35.72 -1.21 41.91
CA LYS A 467 -36.81 -1.99 42.53
C LYS A 467 -36.69 -2.16 44.04
N ASN A 468 -35.56 -1.76 44.64
CA ASN A 468 -35.38 -1.79 46.08
C ASN A 468 -36.05 -0.54 46.69
N TYR A 469 -37.31 -0.70 47.13
CA TYR A 469 -38.11 0.39 47.71
C TYR A 469 -37.62 0.92 49.07
N ASP A 470 -36.60 0.28 49.66
CA ASP A 470 -36.04 0.63 50.96
C ASP A 470 -34.96 1.73 50.90
N LEU A 471 -34.47 2.11 49.72
CA LEU A 471 -33.51 3.21 49.51
C LEU A 471 -34.09 4.32 48.60
N PRO A 472 -33.80 5.61 48.88
CA PRO A 472 -34.19 6.70 47.99
C PRO A 472 -33.52 6.56 46.62
N TYR A 473 -34.30 6.74 45.56
CA TYR A 473 -33.84 6.62 44.18
C TYR A 473 -33.07 7.88 43.77
N ASP A 474 -31.75 7.79 43.68
CA ASP A 474 -30.89 8.88 43.21
C ASP A 474 -30.51 8.72 41.72
N PRO A 475 -30.88 9.69 40.86
CA PRO A 475 -30.63 9.62 39.42
C PRO A 475 -29.13 9.74 39.06
N GLU A 476 -28.33 10.39 39.90
CA GLU A 476 -26.88 10.51 39.67
C GLU A 476 -26.12 9.21 39.96
N GLU A 477 -26.51 8.48 41.00
CA GLU A 477 -25.86 7.22 41.38
C GLU A 477 -26.19 6.10 40.40
N THR A 478 -27.44 6.07 39.92
CA THR A 478 -27.87 5.13 38.87
C THR A 478 -27.21 5.42 37.52
N ALA A 479 -27.00 6.69 37.16
CA ALA A 479 -26.23 7.08 35.98
C ALA A 479 -24.73 6.71 36.10
N ARG A 480 -24.12 6.89 37.28
CA ARG A 480 -22.74 6.46 37.55
C ARG A 480 -22.59 4.95 37.45
N LEU A 481 -23.55 4.18 37.97
CA LEU A 481 -23.58 2.72 37.87
C LEU A 481 -23.69 2.23 36.41
N LEU A 482 -24.54 2.86 35.59
CA LEU A 482 -24.70 2.54 34.17
C LEU A 482 -23.44 2.82 33.34
N LEU A 483 -22.67 3.83 33.74
CA LEU A 483 -21.37 4.17 33.15
C LEU A 483 -20.20 3.32 33.71
N GLY A 484 -20.49 2.37 34.61
CA GLY A 484 -19.48 1.51 35.23
C GLY A 484 -18.57 2.24 36.23
N GLN A 485 -18.95 3.44 36.67
CA GLN A 485 -18.21 4.24 37.64
C GLN A 485 -18.69 3.87 39.05
N MET A 486 -17.90 3.06 39.76
CA MET A 486 -18.19 2.72 41.15
C MET A 486 -18.01 3.97 42.03
N ALA A 487 -18.92 4.20 42.97
CA ALA A 487 -18.81 5.29 43.94
C ALA A 487 -17.50 5.17 44.73
N GLY A 488 -16.54 6.06 44.45
CA GLY A 488 -15.24 6.10 45.10
C GLY A 488 -14.02 5.94 44.17
N SER A 489 -14.17 5.54 42.90
CA SER A 489 -13.05 5.64 41.96
C SER A 489 -13.03 7.03 41.31
N VAL A 490 -12.07 7.86 41.73
CA VAL A 490 -11.68 9.02 40.92
C VAL A 490 -11.25 8.44 39.57
N PRO A 491 -11.80 8.89 38.43
CA PRO A 491 -11.34 8.39 37.14
C PRO A 491 -9.85 8.72 37.04
N THR A 492 -9.00 7.71 37.16
CA THR A 492 -7.59 7.86 36.86
C THR A 492 -7.55 8.23 35.39
N ALA A 493 -7.30 9.50 35.11
CA ALA A 493 -7.13 9.99 33.75
C ALA A 493 -5.90 9.27 33.19
N TYR A 494 -6.12 8.14 32.53
CA TYR A 494 -5.12 7.58 31.64
C TYR A 494 -5.00 8.60 30.51
N PRO A 495 -3.84 9.25 30.33
CA PRO A 495 -3.65 10.08 29.17
C PRO A 495 -3.73 9.15 27.96
N LEU A 496 -4.87 9.20 27.26
CA LEU A 496 -4.99 8.66 25.90
C LEU A 496 -4.01 9.47 25.05
N ARG A 497 -2.76 9.02 25.01
CA ARG A 497 -1.80 9.51 24.03
C ARG A 497 -2.31 9.00 22.68
N PRO A 498 -2.70 9.89 21.75
CA PRO A 498 -3.12 9.45 20.42
C PRO A 498 -2.00 8.62 19.79
N PRO A 499 -2.33 7.62 18.96
CA PRO A 499 -1.31 6.82 18.27
C PRO A 499 -0.41 7.79 17.52
N THR A 500 0.82 7.90 17.99
CA THR A 500 1.84 8.72 17.37
C THR A 500 2.25 7.96 16.12
N ALA A 501 1.72 8.35 14.96
CA ALA A 501 2.37 8.06 13.70
C ALA A 501 3.68 8.84 13.72
N GLY A 502 4.80 8.15 13.91
CA GLY A 502 6.13 8.74 13.96
C GLY A 502 6.85 8.46 15.27
N GLY A 503 7.47 7.28 15.37
CA GLY A 503 8.51 7.03 16.36
C GLY A 503 9.86 7.45 15.80
N GLU A 504 10.47 8.44 16.45
CA GLU A 504 11.91 8.72 16.52
C GLU A 504 12.58 9.06 15.16
N TYR A 505 12.23 10.21 14.59
CA TYR A 505 13.25 11.07 13.98
C TYR A 505 13.69 12.07 15.05
N GLU A 506 15.00 12.16 15.22
CA GLU A 506 15.65 13.25 15.95
C GLU A 506 15.09 14.59 15.47
N ALA A 507 15.03 15.58 16.37
CA ALA A 507 14.57 16.93 16.08
C ALA A 507 15.44 17.60 14.99
N GLY A 508 15.14 17.27 13.73
CA GLY A 508 15.53 18.02 12.55
C GLY A 508 14.54 19.15 12.37
N SER A 509 15.02 20.36 12.63
CA SER A 509 14.39 21.67 12.38
C SER A 509 13.30 21.67 11.29
N GLU A 510 12.02 21.60 11.69
CA GLU A 510 10.86 21.80 10.81
C GLU A 510 10.51 23.31 10.65
N GLU A 511 11.53 24.17 10.51
CA GLU A 511 11.31 25.60 10.20
C GLU A 511 11.52 25.96 8.71
N GLU A 512 11.87 25.00 7.85
CA GLU A 512 12.24 25.30 6.44
C GLU A 512 11.13 25.07 5.39
N GLU A 513 9.94 24.58 5.76
CA GLU A 513 8.85 24.32 4.81
C GLU A 513 7.64 25.27 4.97
N ARG A 514 7.89 26.56 5.26
CA ARG A 514 6.89 27.62 5.02
C ARG A 514 7.41 28.60 3.98
N PRO A 515 6.58 29.02 3.00
CA PRO A 515 6.98 30.11 2.10
C PRO A 515 7.23 31.37 2.93
N LEU A 516 8.50 31.78 2.97
CA LEU A 516 8.97 32.94 3.72
C LEU A 516 8.26 34.22 3.25
N THR A 517 7.81 35.04 4.20
CA THR A 517 7.25 36.35 3.87
C THR A 517 8.36 37.29 3.37
N HIS A 518 8.03 38.27 2.51
CA HIS A 518 9.02 39.17 1.90
C HIS A 518 9.88 39.94 2.93
N SER A 519 9.36 40.20 4.13
CA SER A 519 10.11 40.76 5.26
C SER A 519 11.16 39.79 5.82
N GLU A 520 10.80 38.52 6.02
CA GLU A 520 11.70 37.49 6.55
C GLU A 520 12.80 37.14 5.55
N LEU A 521 12.51 37.22 4.25
CA LEU A 521 13.47 37.01 3.16
C LEU A 521 14.51 38.13 3.11
N ARG A 522 14.10 39.39 3.35
CA ARG A 522 15.02 40.53 3.49
C ARG A 522 15.94 40.38 4.70
N ASP A 523 15.41 39.92 5.83
CA ASP A 523 16.20 39.73 7.06
C ASP A 523 17.18 38.55 6.95
N ARG A 524 16.84 37.52 6.18
CA ARG A 524 17.74 36.39 5.89
C ARG A 524 18.86 36.81 4.92
N ILE A 525 18.55 37.60 3.90
CA ILE A 525 19.55 38.18 2.98
C ILE A 525 20.48 39.13 3.74
N LEU A 526 19.95 40.00 4.61
CA LEU A 526 20.77 40.89 5.42
C LEU A 526 21.71 40.12 6.34
N ARG A 527 21.24 39.02 6.96
CA ARG A 527 22.10 38.14 7.77
C ARG A 527 23.14 37.39 6.95
N GLU A 528 22.82 36.94 5.74
CA GLU A 528 23.78 36.30 4.84
C GLU A 528 24.83 37.26 4.28
N VAL A 529 24.45 38.52 4.02
CA VAL A 529 25.39 39.55 3.57
C VAL A 529 26.34 39.93 4.71
N LEU A 530 25.81 40.09 5.94
CA LEU A 530 26.63 40.36 7.12
C LEU A 530 27.57 39.18 7.46
N SER A 531 27.11 37.92 7.34
CA SER A 531 27.97 36.74 7.58
C SER A 531 29.02 36.50 6.49
N LYS A 532 28.73 36.90 5.24
CA LYS A 532 29.70 36.88 4.14
C LYS A 532 30.72 38.03 4.23
N GLU A 533 30.35 39.18 4.79
CA GLU A 533 31.29 40.29 5.05
C GLU A 533 32.26 40.00 6.20
N GLU A 534 31.91 39.14 7.15
CA GLU A 534 32.79 38.72 8.25
C GLU A 534 33.87 37.68 7.84
N THR A 535 33.89 37.22 6.59
CA THR A 535 34.91 36.26 6.10
C THR A 535 35.74 36.81 4.93
N PRO A 536 36.88 37.51 5.18
CA PRO A 536 37.84 37.79 4.13
C PRO A 536 38.73 36.55 3.86
N SER A 537 38.44 35.90 2.74
CA SER A 537 39.40 35.36 1.75
C SER A 537 40.70 34.72 2.26
N LEU A 538 40.78 33.38 2.30
CA LEU A 538 42.05 32.66 2.13
C LEU A 538 41.80 31.24 1.57
N LYS A 539 42.57 30.90 0.51
CA LYS A 539 42.80 29.58 -0.12
C LYS A 539 41.76 29.17 -1.18
N LYS A 540 41.96 29.50 -2.46
CA LYS A 540 42.93 28.95 -3.43
C LYS A 540 42.60 27.49 -3.79
N THR A 541 41.97 27.37 -4.95
CA THR A 541 41.66 26.20 -5.76
C THR A 541 42.81 25.20 -5.89
N GLN A 542 42.55 23.93 -5.59
CA GLN A 542 43.18 22.80 -6.26
C GLN A 542 42.13 21.73 -6.56
N PHE A 543 41.90 21.55 -7.85
CA PHE A 543 41.25 20.40 -8.48
C PHE A 543 42.24 19.24 -8.47
N THR A 544 41.82 18.06 -8.02
CA THR A 544 42.56 16.81 -8.22
C THR A 544 41.63 15.79 -8.86
N GLU A 545 41.89 15.48 -10.13
CA GLU A 545 41.48 14.24 -10.77
C GLU A 545 42.39 13.06 -10.36
N PRO A 546 41.94 11.81 -10.55
CA PRO A 546 42.52 10.63 -9.94
C PRO A 546 43.59 9.92 -10.81
N GLY A 547 44.60 9.41 -10.11
CA GLY A 547 45.27 8.11 -10.28
C GLY A 547 45.47 7.51 -11.68
N GLY A 548 46.72 7.52 -12.14
CA GLY A 548 47.20 6.69 -13.24
C GLY A 548 48.72 6.54 -13.25
N LEU A 549 49.22 5.54 -12.51
CA LEU A 549 50.43 4.72 -12.74
C LEU A 549 51.61 5.37 -13.49
N ARG A 550 52.76 5.50 -12.81
CA ARG A 550 54.05 5.29 -13.48
C ARG A 550 55.12 4.69 -12.59
N ALA A 551 55.60 3.54 -13.06
CA ALA A 551 56.87 2.92 -12.74
C ALA A 551 58.06 3.86 -13.02
N ALA A 552 59.07 3.71 -12.16
CA ALA A 552 60.52 3.76 -12.38
C ALA A 552 61.07 4.49 -13.62
N GLY A 553 61.99 5.42 -13.36
CA GLY A 553 62.91 5.96 -14.37
C GLY A 553 63.69 7.15 -13.82
N GLY A 554 64.85 6.88 -13.22
CA GLY A 554 65.75 7.93 -12.73
C GLY A 554 66.43 8.71 -13.85
N ALA A 555 66.71 10.00 -13.60
CA ALA A 555 67.87 10.70 -14.12
C ALA A 555 68.02 12.10 -13.51
N ARG A 556 69.19 12.29 -12.88
CA ARG A 556 70.15 13.40 -13.05
C ARG A 556 69.65 14.86 -13.00
N ARG A 557 70.20 15.54 -11.99
CA ARG A 557 70.49 16.98 -11.90
C ARG A 557 70.98 17.60 -13.22
N PRO A 558 70.64 18.87 -13.49
CA PRO A 558 71.56 19.81 -14.10
C PRO A 558 72.14 20.75 -13.04
N MET A 559 73.46 20.86 -13.04
CA MET A 559 74.18 22.04 -12.57
C MET A 559 73.87 23.21 -13.51
N GLU A 560 73.56 24.36 -12.96
CA GLU A 560 74.04 25.67 -13.45
C GLU A 560 73.83 26.74 -12.35
N ALA A 561 74.86 27.59 -12.21
CA ALA A 561 75.14 28.64 -11.21
C ALA A 561 75.61 28.19 -9.81
#